data_AF-S9V6I3-F1
#
_entry.id   AF-S9V6I3-F1
#
_cell.length_a   1.000
_cell.length_b   1.000
_cell.length_c   1.000
_cell.angle_alpha   90.00
_cell.angle_beta   90.00
_cell.angle_gamma   90.00
#
_symmetry.space_group_name_H-M   'P 1'
#
loop_
_entity.id
_entity.type
_entity.pdbx_description
1 polymer ?
#
loop_
_entity_poly.entity_id
_entity_poly.type
_entity_poly.pdbx_seq_one_letter_code
_entity_poly.pdbx_strand_id
1 'polypeptide(L)'
;MCSLGAYDCLRDLKKRGNLLNEVKYIAGHSLGEFSALCALNVFSPETALNLVYKRGVLMEETLRLFYRSQYRMYACNPLRSKLDGDADAADDMFFVLIELIARCLSHTTSFLEVSNFNLEHEQYVVSGDQIALSILGKCLDPQFRANSACSSLDNLVRSAAHAVKVDGKEGITLFPNALKDADFVTSAVRRYGSRSAFRRFMRGPDDGFTPSLDELTHLTLQEDGRSGLKKKSWFIPLPVEVPFHTSKLRMAGDLFVPVVREALPEETQLRDLLSISANGDLMDQPNKPLWVTNLTGTLFNPLNDEFVKTAKEAIASLNIGEVQHKGRYNSSLIFDTLENGVKQKSVKEICCAVLAAQMSHSVMWTDVMNEIVLAHNCTEIHEIAPVRNVSEMFKRSSFHDKKYNNKIPLKISCFPADINLY
;
A
#
# COMPACT_ATOMS: atom_id res chain seq x y z
N MET A 1 11.74 -5.94 2.45
CA MET A 1 13.01 -6.11 3.20
C MET A 1 13.76 -4.80 3.11
N CYS A 2 14.13 -4.17 4.23
CA CYS A 2 15.15 -3.12 4.22
C CYS A 2 16.41 -3.75 3.65
N SER A 3 16.70 -3.52 2.38
CA SER A 3 17.92 -4.05 1.80
C SER A 3 19.06 -3.28 2.45
N LEU A 4 20.01 -3.96 3.08
CA LEU A 4 21.31 -3.36 3.43
C LEU A 4 21.87 -2.54 2.25
N GLY A 5 21.57 -2.95 1.01
CA GLY A 5 21.89 -2.20 -0.21
C GLY A 5 21.38 -0.75 -0.27
N ALA A 6 20.25 -0.41 0.34
CA ALA A 6 19.77 0.97 0.39
C ALA A 6 20.60 1.82 1.36
N TYR A 7 21.00 1.23 2.50
CA TYR A 7 21.90 1.87 3.45
C TYR A 7 23.33 2.01 2.89
N ASP A 8 23.86 0.95 2.29
CA ASP A 8 25.19 0.97 1.64
C ASP A 8 25.22 1.99 0.50
N CYS A 9 24.18 2.04 -0.33
CA CYS A 9 24.02 3.06 -1.37
C CYS A 9 23.99 4.47 -0.78
N LEU A 10 23.24 4.68 0.31
CA LEU A 10 23.19 5.98 0.98
C LEU A 10 24.54 6.36 1.61
N ARG A 11 25.28 5.40 2.18
CA ARG A 11 26.63 5.60 2.71
C ARG A 11 27.61 5.94 1.58
N ASP A 12 27.51 5.29 0.44
CA ASP A 12 28.38 5.54 -0.71
C ASP A 12 28.07 6.89 -1.36
N LEU A 13 26.79 7.30 -1.41
CA LEU A 13 26.39 8.66 -1.79
C LEU A 13 26.91 9.71 -0.79
N LYS A 14 26.93 9.42 0.51
CA LYS A 14 27.55 10.24 1.58
C LYS A 14 29.06 10.40 1.31
N LYS A 15 29.76 9.31 0.98
CA LYS A 15 31.20 9.30 0.66
C LYS A 15 31.55 10.05 -0.63
N ARG A 16 30.66 10.03 -1.63
CA ARG A 16 30.81 10.77 -2.89
C ARG A 16 30.51 12.29 -2.75
N GLY A 17 30.20 12.76 -1.54
CA GLY A 17 30.49 14.14 -1.08
C GLY A 17 29.43 15.21 -1.35
N ASN A 18 28.55 15.06 -2.35
CA ASN A 18 27.67 16.18 -2.74
C ASN A 18 26.17 15.90 -2.61
N LEU A 19 25.70 14.67 -2.87
CA LEU A 19 24.26 14.44 -3.04
C LEU A 19 23.45 14.70 -1.76
N LEU A 20 23.90 14.18 -0.62
CA LEU A 20 23.14 14.25 0.65
C LEU A 20 23.17 15.62 1.33
N ASN A 21 24.15 16.46 1.01
CA ASN A 21 24.22 17.83 1.51
C ASN A 21 23.18 18.75 0.85
N GLU A 22 22.64 18.34 -0.30
CA GLU A 22 21.62 19.09 -1.05
C GLU A 22 20.20 18.54 -0.82
N VAL A 23 20.07 17.39 -0.15
CA VAL A 23 18.75 16.78 0.14
C VAL A 23 18.04 17.59 1.22
N LYS A 24 16.89 18.16 0.87
CA LYS A 24 16.04 18.92 1.80
C LYS A 24 15.01 18.05 2.52
N TYR A 25 14.52 17.00 1.86
CA TYR A 25 13.43 16.16 2.34
C TYR A 25 13.79 14.68 2.19
N ILE A 26 13.34 13.86 3.13
CA ILE A 26 13.53 12.41 3.08
C ILE A 26 12.23 11.69 3.44
N ALA A 27 11.92 10.65 2.68
CA ALA A 27 10.76 9.81 2.90
C ALA A 27 11.12 8.37 2.50
N GLY A 28 10.35 7.41 3.01
CA GLY A 28 10.49 6.02 2.61
C GLY A 28 9.14 5.33 2.63
N HIS A 29 8.81 4.62 1.54
CA HIS A 29 7.51 3.97 1.39
C HIS A 29 7.36 2.79 2.34
N SER A 30 6.37 2.84 3.24
CA SER A 30 6.08 1.76 4.20
C SER A 30 7.34 1.37 5.01
N LEU A 31 7.84 0.15 4.82
CA LEU A 31 9.07 -0.34 5.43
C LEU A 31 10.29 0.56 5.17
N GLY A 32 10.30 1.26 4.02
CA GLY A 32 11.36 2.19 3.65
C GLY A 32 11.52 3.37 4.62
N GLU A 33 10.51 3.67 5.45
CA GLU A 33 10.58 4.73 6.47
C GLU A 33 11.67 4.46 7.50
N PHE A 34 11.88 3.20 7.88
CA PHE A 34 12.97 2.81 8.78
C PHE A 34 14.33 2.98 8.11
N SER A 35 14.43 2.76 6.79
CA SER A 35 15.65 3.07 6.02
C SER A 35 15.90 4.58 5.94
N ALA A 36 14.86 5.39 5.76
CA ALA A 36 14.96 6.85 5.77
C ALA A 36 15.43 7.38 7.14
N LEU A 37 14.86 6.87 8.24
CA LEU A 37 15.30 7.23 9.59
C LEU A 37 16.72 6.73 9.90
N CYS A 38 17.11 5.56 9.39
CA CYS A 38 18.49 5.09 9.44
C CYS A 38 19.44 6.04 8.69
N ALA A 39 19.02 6.57 7.54
CA ALA A 39 19.79 7.54 6.76
C ALA A 39 20.00 8.88 7.49
N LEU A 40 19.03 9.29 8.30
CA LEU A 40 19.13 10.44 9.22
C LEU A 40 19.98 10.15 10.46
N ASN A 41 20.47 8.92 10.62
CA ASN A 41 21.15 8.39 11.80
C ASN A 41 20.26 8.33 13.06
N VAL A 42 18.92 8.34 12.91
CA VAL A 42 17.99 8.08 14.03
C VAL A 42 18.13 6.65 14.53
N PHE A 43 18.33 5.71 13.61
CA PHE A 43 18.65 4.32 13.93
C PHE A 43 20.02 3.96 13.37
N SER A 44 20.82 3.22 14.15
CA SER A 44 21.96 2.48 13.60
C SER A 44 21.46 1.43 12.58
N PRO A 45 22.29 0.97 11.63
CA PRO A 45 21.93 -0.11 10.72
C PRO A 45 21.44 -1.37 11.44
N GLU A 46 22.11 -1.73 12.53
CA GLU A 46 21.79 -2.88 13.36
C GLU A 46 20.43 -2.68 14.05
N THR A 47 20.18 -1.49 14.62
CA THR A 47 18.90 -1.13 15.23
C THR A 47 17.77 -1.15 14.19
N ALA A 48 17.99 -0.57 13.01
CA ALA A 48 16.99 -0.53 11.94
C ALA A 48 16.64 -1.94 11.43
N LEU A 49 17.64 -2.81 11.25
CA LEU A 49 17.42 -4.20 10.88
C LEU A 49 16.64 -4.95 11.95
N ASN A 50 17.01 -4.78 13.23
CA ASN A 50 16.30 -5.40 14.35
C ASN A 50 14.85 -4.91 14.46
N LEU A 51 14.59 -3.61 14.26
CA LEU A 51 13.25 -3.05 14.24
C LEU A 51 12.39 -3.67 13.15
N VAL A 52 12.93 -3.76 11.93
CA VAL A 52 12.24 -4.36 10.78
C VAL A 52 11.96 -5.84 11.01
N TYR A 53 12.93 -6.57 11.57
CA TYR A 53 12.75 -7.97 11.92
C TYR A 53 11.67 -8.16 12.99
N LYS A 54 11.74 -7.41 14.10
CA LYS A 54 10.74 -7.45 15.18
C LYS A 54 9.35 -7.06 14.68
N ARG A 55 9.25 -6.05 13.82
CA ARG A 55 8.00 -5.66 13.15
C ARG A 55 7.40 -6.85 12.38
N GLY A 56 8.20 -7.57 11.61
CA GLY A 56 7.76 -8.77 10.90
C GLY A 56 7.29 -9.89 11.83
N VAL A 57 8.04 -10.18 12.89
CA VAL A 57 7.68 -11.20 13.89
C VAL A 57 6.36 -10.87 14.59
N LEU A 58 6.18 -9.63 15.05
CA LEU A 58 4.95 -9.20 15.73
C LEU A 58 3.72 -9.25 14.81
N MET A 59 3.90 -8.94 13.53
CA MET A 59 2.84 -9.11 12.52
C MET A 59 2.45 -10.58 12.40
N GLU A 60 3.42 -11.48 12.22
CA GLU A 60 3.15 -12.92 12.12
C GLU A 60 2.49 -13.48 13.39
N GLU A 61 3.00 -13.13 14.58
CA GLU A 61 2.45 -13.56 15.86
C GLU A 61 0.99 -13.12 16.03
N THR A 62 0.68 -11.87 15.67
CA THR A 62 -0.69 -11.33 15.72
C THR A 62 -1.61 -12.08 14.76
N LEU A 63 -1.13 -12.38 13.54
CA LEU A 63 -1.93 -13.07 12.54
C LEU A 63 -2.19 -14.54 12.87
N ARG A 64 -1.31 -15.20 13.66
CA ARG A 64 -1.56 -16.57 14.17
C ARG A 64 -2.82 -16.66 15.03
N LEU A 65 -3.26 -15.57 15.67
CA LEU A 65 -4.54 -15.54 16.38
C LEU A 65 -5.76 -15.69 15.44
N PHE A 66 -5.56 -15.43 14.15
CA PHE A 66 -6.57 -15.49 13.09
C PHE A 66 -6.30 -16.63 12.09
N TYR A 67 -5.57 -17.70 12.50
CA TYR A 67 -5.06 -18.81 11.67
C TYR A 67 -6.05 -19.45 10.67
N ARG A 68 -7.36 -19.25 10.85
CA ARG A 68 -8.40 -19.76 9.95
C ARG A 68 -8.53 -18.98 8.63
N SER A 69 -7.89 -17.82 8.49
CA SER A 69 -8.04 -16.96 7.32
C SER A 69 -6.70 -16.81 6.58
N GLN A 70 -6.70 -17.18 5.30
CA GLN A 70 -5.61 -16.81 4.39
C GLN A 70 -5.89 -15.42 3.82
N TYR A 71 -5.00 -14.48 4.14
CA TYR A 71 -5.09 -13.11 3.63
C TYR A 71 -4.26 -12.96 2.36
N ARG A 72 -4.69 -12.05 1.49
CA ARG A 72 -3.94 -11.66 0.30
C ARG A 72 -4.08 -10.16 0.10
N MET A 73 -3.24 -9.66 -0.80
CA MET A 73 -3.23 -8.26 -1.18
C MET A 73 -3.28 -8.13 -2.70
N TYR A 74 -3.99 -7.12 -3.18
CA TYR A 74 -4.10 -6.82 -4.60
C TYR A 74 -3.78 -5.34 -4.83
N ALA A 75 -2.98 -5.07 -5.86
CA ALA A 75 -2.89 -3.74 -6.44
C ALA A 75 -4.08 -3.54 -7.40
N CYS A 76 -4.87 -2.51 -7.12
CA CYS A 76 -6.09 -2.15 -7.80
C CYS A 76 -5.90 -0.83 -8.57
N ASN A 77 -6.43 -0.77 -9.78
CA ASN A 77 -6.41 0.44 -10.62
C ASN A 77 -7.85 0.80 -11.03
N PRO A 78 -8.49 1.76 -10.35
CA PRO A 78 -9.87 2.17 -10.62
C PRO A 78 -10.10 2.60 -12.08
N LEU A 79 -9.22 3.41 -12.65
CA LEU A 79 -9.32 3.88 -14.03
C LEU A 79 -9.33 2.74 -15.06
N ARG A 80 -8.38 1.80 -14.96
CA ARG A 80 -8.29 0.64 -15.85
C ARG A 80 -9.45 -0.32 -15.67
N SER A 81 -10.07 -0.34 -14.48
CA SER A 81 -11.28 -1.10 -14.23
C SER A 81 -12.54 -0.45 -14.83
N LYS A 82 -12.43 0.78 -15.38
CA LYS A 82 -13.52 1.52 -16.03
C LYS A 82 -14.74 1.67 -15.12
N LEU A 83 -14.51 2.07 -13.87
CA LEU A 83 -15.60 2.33 -12.93
C LEU A 83 -16.40 3.56 -13.37
N ASP A 84 -15.70 4.63 -13.73
CA ASP A 84 -16.25 5.83 -14.36
C ASP A 84 -15.40 6.28 -15.56
N GLY A 85 -15.91 7.22 -16.34
CA GLY A 85 -15.14 7.96 -17.33
C GLY A 85 -14.35 9.13 -16.71
N ASP A 86 -14.81 9.67 -15.59
CA ASP A 86 -14.09 10.66 -14.78
C ASP A 86 -13.17 9.99 -13.75
N ALA A 87 -11.96 10.53 -13.56
CA ALA A 87 -10.95 9.89 -12.73
C ALA A 87 -11.27 9.97 -11.23
N ASP A 88 -11.77 11.11 -10.76
CA ASP A 88 -12.11 11.32 -9.35
C ASP A 88 -13.35 10.49 -8.98
N ALA A 89 -14.37 10.49 -9.85
CA ALA A 89 -15.56 9.66 -9.67
C ALA A 89 -15.23 8.15 -9.66
N ALA A 90 -14.23 7.71 -10.45
CA ALA A 90 -13.80 6.31 -10.44
C ALA A 90 -13.19 5.89 -9.09
N ASP A 91 -12.43 6.78 -8.45
CA ASP A 91 -11.86 6.55 -7.12
C ASP A 91 -12.93 6.57 -6.03
N ASP A 92 -13.84 7.53 -6.06
CA ASP A 92 -14.97 7.58 -5.13
C ASP A 92 -15.80 6.29 -5.19
N MET A 93 -16.14 5.83 -6.40
CA MET A 93 -16.85 4.57 -6.57
C MET A 93 -16.03 3.37 -6.09
N PHE A 94 -14.72 3.37 -6.30
CA PHE A 94 -13.84 2.32 -5.82
C PHE A 94 -13.85 2.20 -4.29
N PHE A 95 -13.71 3.32 -3.58
CA PHE A 95 -13.74 3.33 -2.11
C PHE A 95 -15.13 2.97 -1.56
N VAL A 96 -16.20 3.50 -2.16
CA VAL A 96 -17.58 3.14 -1.79
C VAL A 96 -17.84 1.64 -2.00
N LEU A 97 -17.33 1.04 -3.08
CA LEU A 97 -17.43 -0.41 -3.30
C LEU A 97 -16.77 -1.20 -2.17
N ILE A 98 -15.57 -0.81 -1.74
CA ILE A 98 -14.86 -1.49 -0.65
C ILE A 98 -15.66 -1.41 0.65
N GLU A 99 -16.19 -0.24 1.01
CA GLU A 99 -17.03 -0.06 2.19
C GLU A 99 -18.32 -0.89 2.13
N LEU A 100 -18.98 -0.92 0.97
CA LEU A 100 -20.20 -1.71 0.76
C LEU A 100 -19.90 -3.20 0.89
N ILE A 101 -18.79 -3.69 0.34
CA ILE A 101 -18.37 -5.09 0.46
C ILE A 101 -18.10 -5.43 1.92
N ALA A 102 -17.32 -4.59 2.62
CA ALA A 102 -17.01 -4.82 4.03
C ALA A 102 -18.29 -4.83 4.89
N ARG A 103 -19.22 -3.90 4.65
CA ARG A 103 -20.52 -3.84 5.33
C ARG A 103 -21.38 -5.07 5.04
N CYS A 104 -21.43 -5.52 3.78
CA CYS A 104 -22.13 -6.74 3.37
C CYS A 104 -21.60 -7.98 4.10
N LEU A 105 -20.30 -8.02 4.38
CA LEU A 105 -19.62 -9.12 5.05
C LEU A 105 -19.50 -8.95 6.57
N SER A 106 -20.05 -7.88 7.16
CA SER A 106 -19.89 -7.53 8.59
C SER A 106 -20.39 -8.59 9.58
N HIS A 107 -21.30 -9.47 9.14
CA HIS A 107 -21.80 -10.59 9.93
C HIS A 107 -20.92 -11.85 9.85
N THR A 108 -19.82 -11.79 9.10
CA THR A 108 -18.87 -12.89 8.89
C THR A 108 -17.52 -12.55 9.52
N THR A 109 -16.55 -13.48 9.41
CA THR A 109 -15.15 -13.22 9.77
C THR A 109 -14.34 -12.64 8.60
N SER A 110 -14.98 -12.36 7.47
CA SER A 110 -14.33 -11.77 6.31
C SER A 110 -13.93 -10.31 6.53
N PHE A 111 -13.00 -9.86 5.71
CA PHE A 111 -12.20 -8.65 5.89
C PHE A 111 -11.76 -8.12 4.52
N LEU A 112 -11.86 -6.80 4.34
CA LEU A 112 -11.40 -6.08 3.16
C LEU A 112 -11.09 -4.63 3.53
N GLU A 113 -9.85 -4.18 3.36
CA GLU A 113 -9.44 -2.80 3.66
C GLU A 113 -8.44 -2.28 2.63
N VAL A 114 -8.48 -0.98 2.35
CA VAL A 114 -7.41 -0.30 1.61
C VAL A 114 -6.19 -0.17 2.53
N SER A 115 -5.08 -0.80 2.15
CA SER A 115 -3.83 -0.77 2.93
C SER A 115 -2.86 0.32 2.47
N ASN A 116 -2.92 0.75 1.19
CA ASN A 116 -1.99 1.76 0.68
C ASN A 116 -2.64 2.65 -0.39
N PHE A 117 -2.38 3.94 -0.29
CA PHE A 117 -2.66 4.96 -1.29
C PHE A 117 -1.36 5.30 -2.01
N ASN A 118 -1.10 4.62 -3.13
CA ASN A 118 0.20 4.68 -3.80
C ASN A 118 0.21 5.74 -4.91
N LEU A 119 -0.78 5.72 -5.79
CA LEU A 119 -0.92 6.65 -6.90
C LEU A 119 -2.41 6.94 -7.11
N GLU A 120 -2.79 8.21 -7.07
CA GLU A 120 -4.16 8.65 -7.33
C GLU A 120 -4.64 8.06 -8.66
N HIS A 121 -5.91 7.63 -8.68
CA HIS A 121 -6.61 7.05 -9.84
C HIS A 121 -6.07 5.71 -10.38
N GLU A 122 -4.82 5.37 -10.07
CA GLU A 122 -4.09 4.30 -10.74
C GLU A 122 -3.63 3.15 -9.84
N GLN A 123 -3.30 3.41 -8.57
CA GLN A 123 -2.71 2.37 -7.73
C GLN A 123 -3.11 2.52 -6.27
N TYR A 124 -4.07 1.68 -5.88
CA TYR A 124 -4.41 1.41 -4.48
C TYR A 124 -4.06 -0.03 -4.15
N VAL A 125 -3.63 -0.31 -2.92
CA VAL A 125 -3.47 -1.68 -2.46
C VAL A 125 -4.60 -2.03 -1.53
N VAL A 126 -5.28 -3.14 -1.80
CA VAL A 126 -6.38 -3.64 -0.99
C VAL A 126 -5.97 -4.99 -0.40
N SER A 127 -6.12 -5.10 0.91
CA SER A 127 -5.89 -6.31 1.67
C SER A 127 -7.23 -6.94 2.03
N GLY A 128 -7.33 -8.26 1.93
CA GLY A 128 -8.56 -8.94 2.30
C GLY A 128 -8.37 -10.43 2.50
N ASP A 129 -9.39 -11.08 3.05
CA ASP A 129 -9.52 -12.51 2.83
C ASP A 129 -10.04 -12.76 1.41
N GLN A 130 -9.99 -14.03 1.07
CA GLN A 130 -10.22 -14.49 -0.27
C GLN A 130 -11.67 -14.30 -0.76
N ILE A 131 -12.67 -14.40 0.13
CA ILE A 131 -14.09 -14.17 -0.23
C ILE A 131 -14.27 -12.70 -0.60
N ALA A 132 -13.80 -11.79 0.26
CA ALA A 132 -13.99 -10.37 0.07
C ALA A 132 -13.24 -9.85 -1.18
N LEU A 133 -12.02 -10.33 -1.42
CA LEU A 133 -11.25 -10.02 -2.63
C LEU A 133 -11.90 -10.58 -3.90
N SER A 134 -12.57 -11.75 -3.82
CA SER A 134 -13.32 -12.31 -4.97
C SER A 134 -14.51 -11.43 -5.33
N ILE A 135 -15.22 -10.93 -4.32
CA ILE A 135 -16.34 -10.00 -4.51
C ILE A 135 -15.83 -8.71 -5.15
N LEU A 136 -14.75 -8.13 -4.61
CA LEU A 136 -14.14 -6.93 -5.19
C LEU A 136 -13.72 -7.17 -6.64
N GLY A 137 -13.00 -8.25 -6.93
CA GLY A 137 -12.52 -8.56 -8.28
C GLY A 137 -13.64 -8.83 -9.30
N LYS A 138 -14.83 -9.26 -8.85
CA LYS A 138 -16.07 -9.29 -9.66
C LYS A 138 -16.65 -7.89 -9.85
N CYS A 139 -16.79 -7.09 -8.79
CA CYS A 139 -17.29 -5.71 -8.89
C CYS A 139 -16.43 -4.85 -9.82
N LEU A 140 -15.10 -5.03 -9.81
CA LEU A 140 -14.17 -4.31 -10.68
C LEU A 140 -14.16 -4.83 -12.12
N ASP A 141 -14.78 -5.96 -12.42
CA ASP A 141 -14.84 -6.51 -13.76
C ASP A 141 -15.94 -5.81 -14.59
N PRO A 142 -15.60 -5.10 -15.70
CA PRO A 142 -16.60 -4.43 -16.54
C PRO A 142 -17.67 -5.37 -17.09
N GLN A 143 -17.30 -6.61 -17.42
CA GLN A 143 -18.24 -7.59 -17.96
C GLN A 143 -19.18 -8.12 -16.88
N PHE A 144 -18.67 -8.34 -15.66
CA PHE A 144 -19.54 -8.71 -14.54
C PHE A 144 -20.55 -7.60 -14.24
N ARG A 145 -20.13 -6.32 -14.23
CA ARG A 145 -21.03 -5.18 -14.05
C ARG A 145 -22.09 -5.11 -15.14
N ALA A 146 -21.71 -5.24 -16.41
CA ALA A 146 -22.62 -5.22 -17.54
C ALA A 146 -23.68 -6.34 -17.47
N ASN A 147 -23.29 -7.54 -17.03
CA ASN A 147 -24.19 -8.68 -16.93
C ASN A 147 -25.09 -8.67 -15.69
N SER A 148 -24.72 -7.94 -14.64
CA SER A 148 -25.45 -7.96 -13.36
C SER A 148 -26.72 -7.13 -13.37
N ALA A 149 -26.99 -6.34 -14.42
CA ALA A 149 -28.18 -5.48 -14.57
C ALA A 149 -28.54 -4.68 -13.30
N CYS A 150 -27.52 -4.21 -12.56
CA CYS A 150 -27.69 -3.60 -11.25
C CYS A 150 -27.99 -2.10 -11.37
N SER A 151 -28.99 -1.62 -10.64
CA SER A 151 -29.36 -0.20 -10.57
C SER A 151 -28.55 0.63 -9.56
N SER A 152 -27.75 -0.02 -8.70
CA SER A 152 -26.94 0.63 -7.67
C SER A 152 -25.70 -0.19 -7.33
N LEU A 153 -24.70 0.45 -6.71
CA LEU A 153 -23.50 -0.25 -6.22
C LEU A 153 -23.82 -1.29 -5.14
N ASP A 154 -24.81 -1.06 -4.28
CA ASP A 154 -25.24 -2.05 -3.27
C ASP A 154 -25.80 -3.32 -3.94
N ASN A 155 -26.62 -3.16 -4.98
CA ASN A 155 -27.15 -4.29 -5.75
C ASN A 155 -26.04 -5.05 -6.47
N LEU A 156 -25.03 -4.35 -6.98
CA LEU A 156 -23.84 -4.96 -7.59
C LEU A 156 -23.07 -5.80 -6.56
N VAL A 157 -22.80 -5.25 -5.38
CA VAL A 157 -22.09 -5.95 -4.31
C VAL A 157 -22.86 -7.19 -3.84
N ARG A 158 -24.19 -7.11 -3.67
CA ARG A 158 -25.02 -8.27 -3.33
C ARG A 158 -24.99 -9.35 -4.41
N SER A 159 -25.05 -8.95 -5.67
CA SER A 159 -24.98 -9.87 -6.81
C SER A 159 -23.61 -10.56 -6.88
N ALA A 160 -22.52 -9.82 -6.67
CA ALA A 160 -21.17 -10.36 -6.59
C ALA A 160 -21.00 -11.31 -5.39
N ALA A 161 -21.52 -10.95 -4.21
CA ALA A 161 -21.49 -11.81 -3.02
C ALA A 161 -22.27 -13.11 -3.24
N HIS A 162 -23.44 -13.04 -3.87
CA HIS A 162 -24.21 -14.23 -4.26
C HIS A 162 -23.43 -15.10 -5.25
N ALA A 163 -22.85 -14.50 -6.29
CA ALA A 163 -22.04 -15.22 -7.27
C ALA A 163 -20.84 -15.95 -6.62
N VAL A 164 -20.09 -15.28 -5.74
CA VAL A 164 -18.98 -15.90 -4.99
C VAL A 164 -19.46 -17.07 -4.13
N LYS A 165 -20.63 -16.95 -3.50
CA LYS A 165 -21.23 -18.03 -2.71
C LYS A 165 -21.59 -19.25 -3.57
N VAL A 166 -22.11 -19.03 -4.78
CA VAL A 166 -22.39 -20.11 -5.74
C VAL A 166 -21.10 -20.75 -6.22
N ASP A 167 -20.11 -19.95 -6.61
CA ASP A 167 -18.80 -20.42 -7.07
C ASP A 167 -18.09 -21.28 -6.01
N GLY A 168 -18.20 -20.90 -4.73
CA GLY A 168 -17.68 -21.68 -3.62
C GLY A 168 -18.35 -23.05 -3.47
N LYS A 169 -19.65 -23.16 -3.73
CA LYS A 169 -20.38 -24.45 -3.72
C LYS A 169 -19.97 -25.36 -4.89
N GLU A 170 -19.60 -24.76 -6.00
CA GLU A 170 -19.14 -25.47 -7.21
C GLU A 170 -17.64 -25.79 -7.19
N GLY A 171 -16.93 -25.46 -6.11
CA GLY A 171 -15.52 -25.79 -5.95
C GLY A 171 -14.59 -24.98 -6.87
N ILE A 172 -15.02 -23.80 -7.34
CA ILE A 172 -14.19 -22.93 -8.18
C ILE A 172 -12.93 -22.53 -7.42
N THR A 173 -11.79 -22.64 -8.11
CA THR A 173 -10.46 -22.48 -7.51
C THR A 173 -10.34 -21.15 -6.78
N LEU A 174 -10.11 -21.28 -5.48
CA LEU A 174 -9.94 -20.18 -4.54
C LEU A 174 -8.59 -19.45 -4.69
N PHE A 175 -7.62 -20.07 -5.37
CA PHE A 175 -6.27 -19.55 -5.58
C PHE A 175 -5.81 -19.68 -7.04
N PRO A 176 -6.43 -18.97 -8.00
CA PRO A 176 -6.13 -19.14 -9.41
C PRO A 176 -4.70 -18.69 -9.79
N ASN A 177 -4.04 -17.90 -8.93
CA ASN A 177 -2.69 -17.37 -9.15
C ASN A 177 -1.60 -18.11 -8.36
N ALA A 178 -1.93 -19.16 -7.61
CA ALA A 178 -0.91 -19.97 -6.97
C ALA A 178 -0.02 -20.61 -8.06
N LEU A 179 1.30 -20.59 -7.85
CA LEU A 179 2.21 -21.35 -8.71
C LEU A 179 1.78 -22.82 -8.61
N LYS A 180 1.21 -23.36 -9.69
CA LYS A 180 0.96 -24.79 -9.78
C LYS A 180 2.34 -25.45 -9.80
N ASP A 181 2.63 -26.31 -8.83
CA ASP A 181 3.63 -27.36 -9.02
C ASP A 181 3.36 -28.02 -10.37
N ALA A 182 4.43 -28.41 -11.09
CA ALA A 182 4.55 -28.61 -12.54
C ALA A 182 3.55 -29.52 -13.29
N ASP A 183 2.35 -29.78 -12.77
CA ASP A 183 1.30 -30.64 -13.29
C ASP A 183 0.30 -29.95 -14.24
N PHE A 184 0.47 -28.67 -14.56
CA PHE A 184 -0.34 -28.04 -15.62
C PHE A 184 -0.12 -28.71 -16.98
N VAL A 185 1.10 -29.21 -17.23
CA VAL A 185 1.43 -29.95 -18.46
C VAL A 185 0.63 -31.28 -18.52
N THR A 186 0.42 -31.93 -17.37
CA THR A 186 -0.26 -33.23 -17.28
C THR A 186 -1.77 -33.13 -17.52
N SER A 187 -2.41 -32.03 -17.11
CA SER A 187 -3.86 -31.81 -17.31
C SER A 187 -4.22 -31.32 -18.72
N ALA A 188 -3.41 -30.42 -19.31
CA ALA A 188 -3.62 -29.92 -20.66
C ALA A 188 -3.37 -30.99 -21.74
N VAL A 189 -2.35 -31.85 -21.56
CA VAL A 189 -2.05 -32.96 -22.49
C VAL A 189 -3.14 -34.03 -22.46
N ARG A 190 -3.73 -34.31 -21.28
CA ARG A 190 -4.88 -35.23 -21.15
C ARG A 190 -6.14 -34.72 -21.85
N ARG A 191 -6.39 -33.40 -21.84
CA ARG A 191 -7.64 -32.82 -22.33
C ARG A 191 -7.61 -32.43 -23.82
N TYR A 192 -6.44 -32.05 -24.36
CA TYR A 192 -6.34 -31.47 -25.71
C TYR A 192 -5.36 -32.17 -26.66
N GLY A 193 -4.64 -33.22 -26.22
CA GLY A 193 -3.65 -33.89 -27.06
C GLY A 193 -2.46 -33.00 -27.45
N SER A 194 -1.59 -33.51 -28.33
CA SER A 194 -0.25 -32.94 -28.54
C SER A 194 -0.24 -31.45 -28.95
N ARG A 195 0.82 -30.73 -28.53
CA ARG A 195 1.05 -29.27 -28.66
C ARG A 195 0.80 -28.66 -30.05
N SER A 196 0.80 -29.46 -31.12
CA SER A 196 0.63 -29.00 -32.50
C SER A 196 -0.83 -28.64 -32.84
N ALA A 197 -1.82 -29.29 -32.24
CA ALA A 197 -3.24 -28.98 -32.47
C ALA A 197 -3.64 -27.63 -31.83
N PHE A 198 -3.11 -27.33 -30.64
CA PHE A 198 -3.38 -26.11 -29.89
C PHE A 198 -2.86 -24.84 -30.60
N ARG A 199 -1.68 -24.90 -31.24
CA ARG A 199 -1.13 -23.76 -32.00
C ARG A 199 -1.91 -23.43 -33.26
N ARG A 200 -2.55 -24.45 -33.87
CA ARG A 200 -3.32 -24.30 -35.12
C ARG A 200 -4.72 -23.73 -34.86
N PHE A 201 -5.25 -23.94 -33.65
CA PHE A 201 -6.48 -23.30 -33.17
C PHE A 201 -6.29 -21.79 -32.92
N MET A 202 -5.12 -21.39 -32.41
CA MET A 202 -4.79 -19.98 -32.11
C MET A 202 -4.39 -19.13 -33.32
N ARG A 203 -4.36 -19.71 -34.53
CA ARG A 203 -4.04 -19.00 -35.78
C ARG A 203 -5.13 -19.24 -36.82
N GLY A 204 -6.33 -18.71 -36.54
CA GLY A 204 -7.28 -18.27 -37.59
C GLY A 204 -6.82 -16.93 -38.19
N PRO A 205 -7.40 -16.47 -39.32
CA PRO A 205 -6.78 -15.50 -40.23
C PRO A 205 -6.40 -14.17 -39.55
N ASP A 206 -5.21 -13.66 -39.85
CA ASP A 206 -4.70 -12.35 -39.41
C ASP A 206 -5.56 -11.21 -39.99
N ASP A 207 -6.40 -10.58 -39.17
CA ASP A 207 -6.96 -9.24 -39.42
C ASP A 207 -6.68 -8.23 -38.28
N GLY A 208 -5.95 -8.64 -37.26
CA GLY A 208 -5.15 -7.74 -36.43
C GLY A 208 -5.86 -6.95 -35.34
N PHE A 209 -7.19 -6.83 -35.27
CA PHE A 209 -7.81 -6.05 -34.19
C PHE A 209 -9.23 -6.53 -33.83
N THR A 210 -9.35 -7.14 -32.63
CA THR A 210 -10.57 -7.36 -31.82
C THR A 210 -11.19 -8.78 -31.88
N PRO A 211 -11.19 -9.55 -30.76
CA PRO A 211 -12.01 -10.77 -30.66
C PRO A 211 -13.51 -10.42 -30.65
N SER A 212 -14.32 -11.33 -31.16
CA SER A 212 -15.79 -11.17 -31.16
C SER A 212 -16.38 -11.13 -29.74
N LEU A 213 -17.58 -10.54 -29.56
CA LEU A 213 -18.28 -10.47 -28.28
C LEU A 213 -18.56 -11.88 -27.68
N ASP A 214 -18.74 -12.88 -28.55
CA ASP A 214 -18.91 -14.29 -28.20
C ASP A 214 -17.59 -14.97 -27.79
N GLU A 215 -16.45 -14.55 -28.32
CA GLU A 215 -15.13 -15.01 -27.85
C GLU A 215 -14.70 -14.35 -26.54
N LEU A 216 -15.07 -13.08 -26.32
CA LEU A 216 -14.86 -12.37 -25.06
C LEU A 216 -15.67 -13.00 -23.91
N THR A 217 -16.89 -13.43 -24.19
CA THR A 217 -17.72 -14.20 -23.23
C THR A 217 -17.14 -15.59 -22.98
N HIS A 218 -16.62 -16.28 -23.99
CA HIS A 218 -15.97 -17.58 -23.78
C HIS A 218 -14.63 -17.51 -23.04
N LEU A 219 -13.87 -16.43 -23.16
CA LEU A 219 -12.59 -16.23 -22.46
C LEU A 219 -12.75 -15.93 -20.97
N THR A 220 -13.84 -15.27 -20.56
CA THR A 220 -14.17 -15.07 -19.13
C THR A 220 -14.92 -16.25 -18.52
N LEU A 221 -15.54 -17.10 -19.34
CA LEU A 221 -16.25 -18.32 -18.93
C LEU A 221 -15.36 -19.57 -18.83
N GLN A 222 -14.06 -19.50 -19.19
CA GLN A 222 -13.13 -20.51 -18.68
C GLN A 222 -13.08 -20.41 -17.16
N GLU A 223 -13.03 -21.58 -16.47
CA GLU A 223 -13.05 -21.75 -15.00
C GLU A 223 -12.20 -20.73 -14.22
N ASP A 224 -11.16 -20.18 -14.83
CA ASP A 224 -10.23 -19.23 -14.24
C ASP A 224 -10.80 -17.80 -13.99
N GLY A 225 -11.65 -17.26 -14.88
CA GLY A 225 -12.18 -15.88 -14.76
C GLY A 225 -13.30 -15.75 -13.74
N ARG A 226 -13.98 -16.89 -13.50
CA ARG A 226 -15.13 -17.02 -12.62
C ARG A 226 -14.81 -16.72 -11.16
N SER A 227 -13.62 -17.08 -10.68
CA SER A 227 -13.20 -16.86 -9.28
C SER A 227 -13.26 -15.40 -8.81
N GLY A 228 -13.16 -14.42 -9.72
CA GLY A 228 -12.95 -13.01 -9.37
C GLY A 228 -11.51 -12.67 -8.97
N LEU A 229 -10.65 -13.66 -8.71
CA LEU A 229 -9.30 -13.47 -8.16
C LEU A 229 -8.20 -13.50 -9.21
N LYS A 230 -8.49 -13.91 -10.45
CA LYS A 230 -7.48 -13.98 -11.52
C LYS A 230 -6.83 -12.61 -11.73
N LYS A 231 -5.52 -12.60 -11.97
CA LYS A 231 -4.77 -11.39 -12.34
C LYS A 231 -5.39 -10.71 -13.57
N LYS A 232 -5.72 -9.43 -13.44
CA LYS A 232 -6.18 -8.53 -14.51
C LYS A 232 -5.31 -7.26 -14.51
N SER A 233 -5.35 -6.46 -15.57
CA SER A 233 -4.55 -5.22 -15.66
C SER A 233 -4.93 -4.15 -14.63
N TRP A 234 -6.11 -4.29 -14.01
CA TRP A 234 -6.63 -3.44 -12.93
C TRP A 234 -6.76 -4.12 -11.57
N PHE A 235 -6.42 -5.41 -11.47
CA PHE A 235 -6.55 -6.20 -10.24
C PHE A 235 -5.43 -7.25 -10.20
N ILE A 236 -4.29 -6.85 -9.63
CA ILE A 236 -3.04 -7.58 -9.69
C ILE A 236 -2.72 -8.17 -8.32
N PRO A 237 -2.64 -9.50 -8.15
CA PRO A 237 -2.27 -10.12 -6.88
C PRO A 237 -0.82 -9.78 -6.52
N LEU A 238 -0.59 -9.49 -5.24
CA LEU A 238 0.75 -9.33 -4.68
C LEU A 238 1.22 -10.67 -4.08
N PRO A 239 2.52 -10.99 -4.16
CA PRO A 239 3.08 -12.22 -3.59
C PRO A 239 3.29 -12.12 -2.07
N VAL A 240 2.36 -11.47 -1.36
CA VAL A 240 2.40 -11.26 0.08
C VAL A 240 1.08 -11.69 0.70
N GLU A 241 1.17 -12.45 1.79
CA GLU A 241 0.02 -12.99 2.52
C GLU A 241 -0.25 -12.27 3.85
N VAL A 242 0.65 -11.37 4.27
CA VAL A 242 0.49 -10.54 5.45
C VAL A 242 -0.31 -9.28 5.05
N PRO A 243 -1.51 -9.03 5.60
CA PRO A 243 -2.32 -7.85 5.29
C PRO A 243 -1.78 -6.63 6.06
N PHE A 244 -0.60 -6.15 5.68
CA PHE A 244 0.04 -5.01 6.32
C PHE A 244 -0.80 -3.74 6.17
N HIS A 245 -0.67 -2.79 7.12
CA HIS A 245 -1.41 -1.52 7.14
C HIS A 245 -2.93 -1.70 7.24
N THR A 246 -3.36 -2.66 8.05
CA THR A 246 -4.78 -2.95 8.26
C THR A 246 -5.14 -3.10 9.72
N SER A 247 -6.44 -3.01 10.02
CA SER A 247 -6.97 -3.16 11.37
C SER A 247 -6.61 -4.50 12.02
N LYS A 248 -6.30 -5.55 11.24
CA LYS A 248 -5.84 -6.85 11.74
C LYS A 248 -4.52 -6.79 12.50
N LEU A 249 -3.76 -5.72 12.32
CA LEU A 249 -2.45 -5.52 12.95
C LEU A 249 -2.48 -4.47 14.07
N ARG A 250 -3.66 -4.04 14.56
CA ARG A 250 -3.74 -3.10 15.71
C ARG A 250 -3.02 -3.65 16.95
N MET A 251 -3.20 -4.94 17.26
CA MET A 251 -2.48 -5.58 18.37
C MET A 251 -0.96 -5.62 18.14
N ALA A 252 -0.52 -5.89 16.91
CA ALA A 252 0.90 -5.79 16.58
C ALA A 252 1.41 -4.37 16.84
N GLY A 253 0.63 -3.35 16.43
CA GLY A 253 0.87 -1.93 16.69
C GLY A 253 1.25 -1.68 18.15
N ASP A 254 0.38 -2.12 19.06
CA ASP A 254 0.59 -1.98 20.50
C ASP A 254 1.85 -2.69 21.00
N LEU A 255 2.08 -3.92 20.56
CA LEU A 255 3.27 -4.69 20.93
C LEU A 255 4.57 -4.06 20.39
N PHE A 256 4.47 -3.24 19.35
CA PHE A 256 5.61 -2.57 18.73
C PHE A 256 5.94 -1.24 19.38
N VAL A 257 5.00 -0.60 20.10
CA VAL A 257 5.25 0.62 20.88
C VAL A 257 6.49 0.50 21.78
N PRO A 258 6.61 -0.50 22.69
CA PRO A 258 7.80 -0.60 23.54
C PRO A 258 9.08 -0.86 22.73
N VAL A 259 8.99 -1.60 21.63
CA VAL A 259 10.14 -1.91 20.76
C VAL A 259 10.67 -0.65 20.07
N VAL A 260 9.78 0.19 19.54
CA VAL A 260 10.17 1.46 18.91
C VAL A 260 10.68 2.45 19.96
N ARG A 261 10.02 2.56 21.12
CA ARG A 261 10.42 3.45 22.20
C ARG A 261 11.85 3.17 22.68
N GLU A 262 12.21 1.90 22.84
CA GLU A 262 13.56 1.47 23.24
C GLU A 262 14.60 1.76 22.15
N ALA A 263 14.24 1.60 20.88
CA ALA A 263 15.14 1.84 19.76
C ALA A 263 15.38 3.33 19.46
N LEU A 264 14.46 4.21 19.85
CA LEU A 264 14.58 5.65 19.61
C LEU A 264 15.66 6.27 20.51
N PRO A 265 16.50 7.17 19.96
CA PRO A 265 17.45 7.97 20.74
C PRO A 265 16.80 8.74 21.89
N GLU A 266 17.64 9.26 22.79
CA GLU A 266 17.18 10.17 23.84
C GLU A 266 16.65 11.49 23.26
N GLU A 267 15.70 12.11 23.95
CA GLU A 267 14.90 13.25 23.46
C GLU A 267 15.74 14.36 22.83
N THR A 268 16.81 14.80 23.48
CA THR A 268 17.70 15.87 22.97
C THR A 268 18.40 15.45 21.68
N GLN A 269 18.90 14.20 21.62
CA GLN A 269 19.56 13.69 20.44
C GLN A 269 18.56 13.53 19.30
N LEU A 270 17.38 12.95 19.57
CA LEU A 270 16.34 12.75 18.56
C LEU A 270 15.90 14.07 17.93
N ARG A 271 15.73 15.13 18.73
CA ARG A 271 15.41 16.48 18.25
C ARG A 271 16.44 17.01 17.27
N ASP A 272 17.74 16.90 17.60
CA ASP A 272 18.82 17.30 16.69
C ASP A 272 18.82 16.48 15.40
N LEU A 273 18.65 15.16 15.49
CA LEU A 273 18.64 14.27 14.33
C LEU A 273 17.45 14.52 13.38
N LEU A 274 16.34 15.05 13.91
CA LEU A 274 15.12 15.37 13.16
C LEU A 274 14.94 16.87 12.88
N SER A 275 15.97 17.69 13.13
CA SER A 275 15.94 19.15 12.89
C SER A 275 14.80 19.87 13.63
N ILE A 276 14.55 19.48 14.89
CA ILE A 276 13.54 20.09 15.77
C ILE A 276 14.24 20.94 16.83
N SER A 277 13.84 22.21 16.93
CA SER A 277 14.39 23.16 17.90
C SER A 277 14.01 22.82 19.35
N ALA A 278 14.67 23.48 20.31
CA ALA A 278 14.31 23.37 21.72
C ALA A 278 12.86 23.81 22.01
N ASN A 279 12.34 24.78 21.23
CA ASN A 279 10.97 25.28 21.35
C ASN A 279 9.94 24.32 20.75
N GLY A 280 10.37 23.39 19.91
CA GLY A 280 9.52 22.38 19.29
C GLY A 280 9.21 22.61 17.82
N ASP A 281 9.63 23.75 17.27
CA ASP A 281 9.47 24.09 15.86
C ASP A 281 10.55 23.43 15.00
N LEU A 282 10.24 23.15 13.73
CA LEU A 282 11.24 22.80 12.73
C LEU A 282 12.29 23.93 12.60
N MET A 283 13.56 23.55 12.50
CA MET A 283 14.65 24.52 12.38
C MET A 283 14.59 25.26 11.02
N ASP A 284 14.77 26.58 11.04
CA ASP A 284 14.79 27.42 9.82
C ASP A 284 15.91 27.03 8.85
N GLN A 285 17.06 26.59 9.39
CA GLN A 285 18.17 26.03 8.63
C GLN A 285 18.47 24.63 9.15
N PRO A 286 17.76 23.61 8.64
CA PRO A 286 17.92 22.27 9.14
C PRO A 286 19.27 21.69 8.69
N ASN A 287 20.03 21.15 9.65
CA ASN A 287 21.31 20.50 9.38
C ASN A 287 21.14 19.13 8.69
N LYS A 288 19.90 18.63 8.64
CA LYS A 288 19.53 17.33 8.08
C LYS A 288 18.23 17.43 7.30
N PRO A 289 18.03 16.55 6.30
CA PRO A 289 16.77 16.47 5.58
C PRO A 289 15.57 16.33 6.52
N LEU A 290 14.48 17.03 6.21
CA LEU A 290 13.23 16.93 6.94
C LEU A 290 12.48 15.65 6.56
N TRP A 291 12.00 14.91 7.56
CA TRP A 291 11.30 13.64 7.36
C TRP A 291 9.82 13.85 7.04
N VAL A 292 9.32 13.24 5.96
CA VAL A 292 7.89 13.16 5.64
C VAL A 292 7.34 11.80 6.08
N THR A 293 6.25 11.79 6.86
CA THR A 293 5.74 10.55 7.47
C THR A 293 4.75 9.82 6.58
N ASN A 294 4.75 8.48 6.62
CA ASN A 294 3.74 7.69 5.89
C ASN A 294 2.33 7.80 6.48
N LEU A 295 2.23 8.02 7.80
CA LEU A 295 0.95 8.02 8.53
C LEU A 295 0.15 9.28 8.23
N THR A 296 0.79 10.45 8.29
CA THR A 296 0.13 11.74 8.06
C THR A 296 0.25 12.24 6.63
N GLY A 297 1.22 11.72 5.86
CA GLY A 297 1.55 12.24 4.53
C GLY A 297 2.27 13.59 4.54
N THR A 298 2.59 14.14 5.72
CA THR A 298 3.16 15.49 5.90
C THR A 298 4.52 15.45 6.58
N LEU A 299 5.23 16.59 6.58
CA LEU A 299 6.45 16.74 7.37
C LEU A 299 6.22 16.42 8.85
N PHE A 300 7.17 15.70 9.44
CA PHE A 300 7.17 15.41 10.87
C PHE A 300 7.43 16.67 11.67
N ASN A 301 6.36 17.32 12.11
CA ASN A 301 6.39 18.54 12.92
C ASN A 301 5.66 18.28 14.26
N PRO A 302 6.27 17.54 15.19
CA PRO A 302 5.57 16.84 16.26
C PRO A 302 4.86 17.74 17.27
N LEU A 303 5.26 19.01 17.40
CA LEU A 303 4.67 19.94 18.37
C LEU A 303 3.82 21.03 17.70
N ASN A 304 3.64 20.95 16.38
CA ASN A 304 2.73 21.81 15.65
C ASN A 304 1.29 21.28 15.74
N ASP A 305 0.34 22.19 16.00
CA ASP A 305 -1.07 21.83 16.23
C ASP A 305 -1.73 21.14 15.02
N GLU A 306 -1.37 21.53 13.79
CA GLU A 306 -1.92 20.94 12.57
C GLU A 306 -1.41 19.51 12.40
N PHE A 307 -0.10 19.29 12.54
CA PHE A 307 0.48 17.94 12.50
C PHE A 307 -0.11 17.04 13.59
N VAL A 308 -0.21 17.54 14.82
CA VAL A 308 -0.79 16.78 15.95
C VAL A 308 -2.23 16.42 15.68
N LYS A 309 -3.02 17.36 15.14
CA LYS A 309 -4.41 17.10 14.76
C LYS A 309 -4.49 15.99 13.70
N THR A 310 -3.72 16.10 12.62
CA THR A 310 -3.68 15.08 11.55
C THR A 310 -3.24 13.72 12.08
N ALA A 311 -2.23 13.67 12.95
CA ALA A 311 -1.78 12.42 13.56
C ALA A 311 -2.85 11.79 14.47
N LYS A 312 -3.55 12.59 15.28
CA LYS A 312 -4.66 12.11 16.11
C LYS A 312 -5.80 11.56 15.25
N GLU A 313 -6.17 12.29 14.20
CA GLU A 313 -7.20 11.86 13.24
C GLU A 313 -6.80 10.56 12.54
N ALA A 314 -5.56 10.43 12.08
CA ALA A 314 -5.05 9.22 11.42
C ALA A 314 -5.04 7.99 12.35
N ILE A 315 -4.70 8.15 13.64
CA ILE A 315 -4.68 7.03 14.60
C ILE A 315 -6.09 6.64 15.07
N ALA A 316 -6.99 7.62 15.18
CA ALA A 316 -8.36 7.40 15.62
C ALA A 316 -9.28 6.92 14.48
N SER A 317 -8.93 7.17 13.22
CA SER A 317 -9.76 6.83 12.08
C SER A 317 -9.83 5.33 11.82
N LEU A 318 -10.89 4.95 11.11
CA LEU A 318 -11.05 3.62 10.55
C LEU A 318 -10.42 3.62 9.15
N ASN A 319 -9.75 2.55 8.79
CA ASN A 319 -9.32 2.38 7.40
C ASN A 319 -10.57 2.24 6.49
N ILE A 320 -10.42 2.59 5.21
CA ILE A 320 -11.50 2.35 4.22
C ILE A 320 -11.76 0.84 4.14
N GLY A 321 -12.98 0.43 4.48
CA GLY A 321 -13.39 -0.98 4.57
C GLY A 321 -13.32 -1.57 5.99
N GLU A 322 -12.82 -0.85 6.98
CA GLU A 322 -12.83 -1.32 8.37
C GLU A 322 -14.25 -1.20 8.94
N VAL A 323 -14.80 -2.32 9.44
CA VAL A 323 -16.12 -2.36 10.08
C VAL A 323 -15.96 -2.59 11.58
N GLN A 324 -16.67 -1.78 12.38
CA GLN A 324 -16.75 -2.03 13.82
C GLN A 324 -17.58 -3.29 14.10
N HIS A 325 -16.97 -4.30 14.71
CA HIS A 325 -17.68 -5.51 15.15
C HIS A 325 -17.23 -5.91 16.57
N LYS A 326 -18.04 -6.72 17.27
CA LYS A 326 -17.82 -7.09 18.70
C LYS A 326 -16.51 -7.86 18.97
N GLY A 327 -15.85 -8.37 17.94
CA GLY A 327 -14.56 -9.08 18.04
C GLY A 327 -13.36 -8.24 17.59
N ARG A 328 -13.55 -6.94 17.35
CA ARG A 328 -12.48 -6.01 16.98
C ARG A 328 -11.55 -5.81 18.16
N TYR A 329 -10.26 -5.96 17.95
CA TYR A 329 -9.26 -5.54 18.93
C TYR A 329 -9.32 -4.02 19.05
N ASN A 330 -9.65 -3.54 20.25
CA ASN A 330 -9.72 -2.12 20.54
C ASN A 330 -8.70 -1.79 21.64
N SER A 331 -7.88 -0.80 21.37
CA SER A 331 -6.84 -0.32 22.28
C SER A 331 -6.62 1.15 22.03
N SER A 332 -6.42 1.90 23.12
CA SER A 332 -6.02 3.30 23.08
C SER A 332 -4.51 3.47 23.20
N LEU A 333 -3.70 2.41 23.35
CA LEU A 333 -2.29 2.54 23.73
C LEU A 333 -1.50 3.49 22.82
N ILE A 334 -1.61 3.34 21.50
CA ILE A 334 -0.91 4.22 20.54
C ILE A 334 -1.44 5.65 20.62
N PHE A 335 -2.76 5.83 20.76
CA PHE A 335 -3.38 7.14 20.89
C PHE A 335 -2.96 7.84 22.19
N ASP A 336 -2.97 7.11 23.31
CA ASP A 336 -2.54 7.58 24.62
C ASP A 336 -1.03 7.91 24.61
N THR A 337 -0.23 7.12 23.88
CA THR A 337 1.20 7.40 23.65
C THR A 337 1.37 8.75 22.94
N LEU A 338 0.60 9.01 21.88
CA LEU A 338 0.61 10.30 21.19
C LEU A 338 0.16 11.45 22.11
N GLU A 339 -0.98 11.29 22.79
CA GLU A 339 -1.53 12.30 23.71
C GLU A 339 -0.57 12.64 24.85
N ASN A 340 0.07 11.64 25.43
CA ASN A 340 1.06 11.84 26.48
C ASN A 340 2.31 12.55 25.92
N GLY A 341 2.76 12.17 24.74
CA GLY A 341 3.85 12.87 24.04
C GLY A 341 3.54 14.35 23.81
N VAL A 342 2.33 14.68 23.37
CA VAL A 342 1.88 16.07 23.19
C VAL A 342 1.85 16.82 24.52
N LYS A 343 1.24 16.23 25.56
CA LYS A 343 1.16 16.85 26.90
C LYS A 343 2.53 17.12 27.52
N GLN A 344 3.47 16.20 27.32
CA GLN A 344 4.83 16.30 27.85
C GLN A 344 5.79 17.05 26.90
N LYS A 345 5.32 17.45 25.72
CA LYS A 345 6.15 17.95 24.62
C LYS A 345 7.33 17.01 24.29
N SER A 346 7.12 15.70 24.37
CA SER A 346 8.13 14.69 24.02
C SER A 346 8.03 14.32 22.54
N VAL A 347 9.07 14.69 21.79
CA VAL A 347 9.26 14.27 20.39
C VAL A 347 9.43 12.77 20.31
N LYS A 348 10.10 12.15 21.29
CA LYS A 348 10.31 10.69 21.35
C LYS A 348 8.99 9.93 21.40
N GLU A 349 8.08 10.29 22.29
CA GLU A 349 6.77 9.62 22.40
C GLU A 349 5.89 9.84 21.16
N ILE A 350 5.90 11.06 20.59
CA ILE A 350 5.14 11.37 19.37
C ILE A 350 5.69 10.58 18.17
N CYS A 351 7.01 10.55 18.00
CA CYS A 351 7.68 9.73 16.97
C CYS A 351 7.36 8.25 17.14
N CYS A 352 7.40 7.74 18.38
CA CYS A 352 7.05 6.37 18.72
C CYS A 352 5.61 6.03 18.31
N ALA A 353 4.65 6.90 18.64
CA ALA A 353 3.25 6.69 18.28
C ALA A 353 3.05 6.67 16.76
N VAL A 354 3.66 7.62 16.03
CA VAL A 354 3.56 7.71 14.56
C VAL A 354 4.11 6.44 13.89
N LEU A 355 5.29 5.98 14.30
CA LEU A 355 5.91 4.77 13.73
C LEU A 355 5.15 3.49 14.10
N ALA A 356 4.62 3.40 15.32
CA ALA A 356 3.83 2.24 15.73
C ALA A 356 2.47 2.18 15.02
N ALA A 357 1.80 3.33 14.86
CA ALA A 357 0.52 3.44 14.16
C ALA A 357 0.59 2.96 12.71
N GLN A 358 1.73 3.17 12.03
CA GLN A 358 1.96 2.71 10.66
C GLN A 358 1.80 1.18 10.48
N MET A 359 1.78 0.39 11.57
CA MET A 359 1.52 -1.05 11.49
C MET A 359 0.09 -1.36 11.05
N SER A 360 -0.90 -0.60 11.52
CA SER A 360 -2.33 -0.90 11.33
C SER A 360 -3.08 0.12 10.48
N HIS A 361 -2.46 1.24 10.14
CA HIS A 361 -3.06 2.29 9.32
C HIS A 361 -2.44 2.35 7.94
N SER A 362 -3.26 2.74 6.96
CA SER A 362 -2.87 2.83 5.56
C SER A 362 -1.70 3.79 5.34
N VAL A 363 -0.86 3.49 4.36
CA VAL A 363 0.22 4.40 3.94
C VAL A 363 -0.33 5.45 2.97
N MET A 364 -0.13 6.72 3.29
CA MET A 364 -0.62 7.88 2.53
C MET A 364 0.45 8.39 1.55
N TRP A 365 0.88 7.54 0.60
CA TRP A 365 2.02 7.88 -0.26
C TRP A 365 1.70 8.96 -1.30
N THR A 366 0.44 9.06 -1.74
CA THR A 366 -0.04 10.17 -2.55
C THR A 366 0.19 11.51 -1.85
N ASP A 367 -0.16 11.59 -0.57
CA ASP A 367 0.06 12.78 0.25
C ASP A 367 1.55 13.06 0.48
N VAL A 368 2.37 12.02 0.72
CA VAL A 368 3.83 12.17 0.81
C VAL A 368 4.41 12.82 -0.46
N MET A 369 3.98 12.36 -1.64
CA MET A 369 4.45 12.93 -2.90
C MET A 369 3.95 14.37 -3.08
N ASN A 370 2.68 14.64 -2.74
CA ASN A 370 2.09 15.97 -2.80
C ASN A 370 2.78 16.95 -1.83
N GLU A 371 3.13 16.51 -0.63
CA GLU A 371 3.88 17.30 0.35
C GLU A 371 5.25 17.71 -0.21
N ILE A 372 5.98 16.76 -0.79
CA ILE A 372 7.33 17.01 -1.34
C ILE A 372 7.25 17.95 -2.56
N VAL A 373 6.36 17.66 -3.51
CA VAL A 373 6.34 18.36 -4.80
C VAL A 373 5.48 19.62 -4.76
N LEU A 374 4.27 19.56 -4.23
CA LEU A 374 3.31 20.67 -4.27
C LEU A 374 3.48 21.65 -3.11
N ALA A 375 3.65 21.14 -1.88
CA ALA A 375 3.80 22.02 -0.71
C ALA A 375 5.21 22.62 -0.63
N HIS A 376 6.23 21.85 -1.01
CA HIS A 376 7.63 22.23 -0.85
C HIS A 376 8.39 22.49 -2.16
N ASN A 377 7.72 22.40 -3.32
CA ASN A 377 8.28 22.69 -4.64
C ASN A 377 9.59 21.92 -4.94
N CYS A 378 9.70 20.69 -4.45
CA CYS A 378 10.86 19.84 -4.72
C CYS A 378 10.69 19.13 -6.07
N THR A 379 11.51 19.53 -7.04
CA THR A 379 11.43 19.02 -8.43
C THR A 379 12.51 17.99 -8.77
N GLU A 380 13.50 17.79 -7.89
CA GLU A 380 14.55 16.79 -8.06
C GLU A 380 14.36 15.65 -7.07
N ILE A 381 14.07 14.46 -7.59
CA ILE A 381 13.71 13.28 -6.82
C ILE A 381 14.76 12.19 -7.04
N HIS A 382 15.33 11.70 -5.94
CA HIS A 382 16.31 10.62 -5.94
C HIS A 382 15.76 9.42 -5.17
N GLU A 383 15.48 8.31 -5.86
CA GLU A 383 15.18 7.02 -5.22
C GLU A 383 16.49 6.28 -4.93
N ILE A 384 16.60 5.70 -3.74
CA ILE A 384 17.71 4.83 -3.36
C ILE A 384 17.18 3.41 -3.20
N ALA A 385 17.21 2.65 -4.29
CA ALA A 385 16.73 1.28 -4.35
C ALA A 385 17.40 0.51 -5.50
N PRO A 386 17.63 -0.82 -5.33
CA PRO A 386 18.15 -1.65 -6.42
C PRO A 386 17.17 -1.81 -7.59
N VAL A 387 15.88 -1.52 -7.35
CA VAL A 387 14.81 -1.62 -8.34
C VAL A 387 14.00 -0.34 -8.31
N ARG A 388 13.70 0.21 -9.50
CA ARG A 388 12.84 1.37 -9.67
C ARG A 388 11.41 1.02 -9.28
N ASN A 389 10.94 1.56 -8.16
CA ASN A 389 9.53 1.42 -7.76
C ASN A 389 8.93 2.80 -7.48
N VAL A 390 9.47 3.50 -6.49
CA VAL A 390 8.98 4.82 -6.06
C VAL A 390 9.24 5.85 -7.16
N SER A 391 10.40 5.79 -7.83
CA SER A 391 10.72 6.67 -8.95
C SER A 391 9.72 6.56 -10.10
N GLU A 392 9.18 5.38 -10.38
CA GLU A 392 8.15 5.17 -11.40
C GLU A 392 6.79 5.73 -10.95
N MET A 393 6.51 5.73 -9.64
CA MET A 393 5.31 6.39 -9.10
C MET A 393 5.39 7.89 -9.31
N PHE A 394 6.52 8.54 -8.96
CA PHE A 394 6.72 9.97 -9.24
C PHE A 394 6.65 10.31 -10.74
N LYS A 395 7.14 9.44 -11.63
CA LYS A 395 7.05 9.65 -13.09
C LYS A 395 5.60 9.59 -13.61
N ARG A 396 4.78 8.73 -13.02
CA ARG A 396 3.37 8.54 -13.41
C ARG A 396 2.46 9.59 -12.80
N SER A 397 2.79 10.11 -11.62
CA SER A 397 2.09 11.24 -11.01
C SER A 397 2.14 12.49 -11.90
N SER A 398 1.02 13.21 -11.96
CA SER A 398 0.93 14.48 -12.68
C SER A 398 0.66 15.63 -11.72
N PHE A 399 1.74 16.24 -11.25
CA PHE A 399 1.69 17.40 -10.35
C PHE A 399 1.44 18.68 -11.14
N HIS A 400 0.50 19.50 -10.66
CA HIS A 400 0.16 20.78 -11.27
C HIS A 400 0.26 21.92 -10.26
N ASP A 401 0.81 23.06 -10.68
CA ASP A 401 0.87 24.26 -9.85
C ASP A 401 -0.53 24.82 -9.58
N LYS A 402 -0.84 25.13 -8.31
CA LYS A 402 -2.13 25.69 -7.88
C LYS A 402 -2.47 27.01 -8.56
N LYS A 403 -1.48 27.83 -8.95
CA LYS A 403 -1.74 29.17 -9.47
C LYS A 403 -2.08 29.19 -10.97
N TYR A 404 -1.42 28.36 -11.77
CA TYR A 404 -1.55 28.37 -13.23
C TYR A 404 -1.99 27.03 -13.83
N ASN A 405 -2.18 26.00 -13.01
CA ASN A 405 -2.47 24.63 -13.43
C ASN A 405 -1.46 24.07 -14.45
N ASN A 406 -0.22 24.54 -14.40
CA ASN A 406 0.86 24.07 -15.26
C ASN A 406 1.47 22.80 -14.66
N LYS A 407 1.77 21.82 -15.51
CA LYS A 407 2.47 20.60 -15.08
C LYS A 407 3.86 20.95 -14.55
N ILE A 408 4.19 20.45 -13.36
CA ILE A 408 5.50 20.62 -12.73
C ILE A 408 6.44 19.53 -13.28
N PRO A 409 7.51 19.90 -14.00
CA PRO A 409 8.48 18.92 -14.50
C PRO A 409 9.34 18.40 -13.35
N LEU A 410 9.50 17.08 -13.27
CA LEU A 410 10.36 16.42 -12.28
C LEU A 410 11.61 15.85 -12.94
N LYS A 411 12.75 16.04 -12.29
CA LYS A 411 14.00 15.34 -12.58
C LYS A 411 14.12 14.16 -11.62
N ILE A 412 13.98 12.95 -12.13
CA ILE A 412 13.89 11.73 -11.32
C ILE A 412 15.08 10.83 -11.64
N SER A 413 15.72 10.32 -10.59
CA SER A 413 16.82 9.35 -10.71
C SER A 413 16.69 8.25 -9.65
N CYS A 414 17.20 7.07 -9.95
CA CYS A 414 17.18 5.91 -9.07
C CYS A 414 18.59 5.33 -8.95
N PHE A 415 19.08 5.13 -7.72
CA PHE A 415 20.42 4.61 -7.44
C PHE A 415 20.33 3.28 -6.69
N PRO A 416 21.11 2.26 -7.08
CA PRO A 416 22.08 2.22 -8.18
C PRO A 416 21.48 1.89 -9.56
N ALA A 417 20.16 1.79 -9.71
CA ALA A 417 19.53 1.29 -10.94
C ALA A 417 19.86 2.11 -12.21
N ASP A 418 20.12 3.41 -12.09
CA ASP A 418 20.40 4.31 -13.23
C ASP A 418 21.90 4.59 -13.40
N ILE A 419 22.64 4.55 -12.29
CA ILE A 419 24.07 4.83 -12.25
C ILE A 419 24.71 3.71 -11.41
N ASN A 420 25.51 2.88 -12.08
CA ASN A 420 26.34 1.89 -11.41
C ASN A 420 27.19 2.60 -10.35
N LEU A 421 26.99 2.23 -9.08
CA LEU A 421 27.82 2.70 -7.98
C LEU A 421 29.16 1.95 -7.88
N TYR A 422 29.53 1.18 -8.90
CA TYR A 422 30.81 0.48 -9.00
C TYR A 422 31.96 1.41 -9.37
#